data_AF-A0AB36E6P7-F1
#
_entry.id   AF-A0AB36E6P7-F1
#
_cell.length_a   1.000
_cell.length_b   1.000
_cell.length_c   1.000
_cell.angle_alpha   90.00
_cell.angle_beta   90.00
_cell.angle_gamma   90.00
#
_symmetry.space_group_name_H-M   'P 1'
#
loop_
_entity.id
_entity.type
_entity.pdbx_description
1 polymer ?
#
loop_
_entity_poly.entity_id
_entity_poly.type
_entity_poly.pdbx_seq_one_letter_code
_entity_poly.pdbx_strand_id
1 'polypeptide(L)'
;MNLKSIELDNIINNFTILAPFKGADKIVIYNEKKEALKMFSLYSLGEYNEDYSPSLIKLIFTNSSITEKINVVESENEYFDLYSTKLRKAKLKFIWQGECTYHQRNKIQEQFSKYSDDIYKFILENNHYNTSESINNIEDEISIISYQAMKFSMENKNRKKMRIRRLSIILIIYLILLGVIVFMPIYKYILF
;
A
#
# COMPACT_ATOMS: atom_id res chain seq x y z
N MET A 1 19.88 -23.12 -6.50
CA MET A 1 18.40 -23.13 -6.53
C MET A 1 17.92 -21.76 -6.99
N ASN A 2 17.21 -21.71 -8.13
CA ASN A 2 16.63 -20.47 -8.66
C ASN A 2 15.17 -20.42 -8.25
N LEU A 3 14.83 -19.47 -7.37
CA LEU A 3 13.44 -19.18 -7.01
C LEU A 3 12.74 -18.60 -8.25
N LYS A 4 11.77 -19.33 -8.80
CA LYS A 4 10.83 -18.78 -9.78
C LYS A 4 9.69 -18.12 -9.02
N SER A 5 9.35 -16.92 -9.44
CA SER A 5 8.18 -16.20 -8.94
C SER A 5 6.90 -16.79 -9.50
N ILE A 6 5.84 -16.76 -8.69
CA ILE A 6 4.50 -17.17 -9.09
C ILE A 6 3.77 -15.92 -9.54
N GLU A 7 3.29 -15.93 -10.79
CA GLU A 7 2.53 -14.88 -11.44
C GLU A 7 1.04 -15.23 -11.27
N LEU A 8 0.27 -14.35 -10.63
CA LEU A 8 -1.18 -14.54 -10.43
C LEU A 8 -1.91 -13.63 -11.41
N ASP A 9 -2.51 -14.21 -12.46
CA ASP A 9 -3.27 -13.47 -13.46
C ASP A 9 -4.59 -12.93 -12.87
N ASN A 10 -5.00 -11.72 -13.26
CA ASN A 10 -6.26 -11.04 -12.88
C ASN A 10 -6.38 -10.35 -11.51
N ILE A 11 -5.29 -10.12 -10.77
CA ILE A 11 -5.36 -9.28 -9.55
C ILE A 11 -5.17 -7.80 -9.92
N ILE A 12 -6.21 -6.99 -9.80
CA ILE A 12 -6.28 -5.61 -10.33
C ILE A 12 -5.29 -4.62 -9.65
N ASN A 13 -4.53 -5.03 -8.62
CA ASN A 13 -3.60 -4.14 -7.94
C ASN A 13 -2.21 -4.78 -7.75
N ASN A 14 -1.17 -3.97 -7.93
CA ASN A 14 0.20 -4.40 -7.78
C ASN A 14 0.52 -4.64 -6.31
N PHE A 15 0.84 -5.89 -5.99
CA PHE A 15 1.33 -6.31 -4.70
C PHE A 15 2.58 -7.17 -4.88
N THR A 16 3.33 -7.31 -3.79
CA THR A 16 4.50 -8.18 -3.71
C THR A 16 4.57 -8.79 -2.33
N ILE A 17 4.89 -10.08 -2.28
CA ILE A 17 5.28 -10.75 -1.03
C ILE A 17 6.80 -10.91 -1.00
N LEU A 18 7.41 -10.54 0.11
CA LEU A 18 8.81 -10.75 0.41
C LEU A 18 8.99 -11.86 1.44
N ALA A 19 10.01 -12.67 1.25
CA ALA A 19 10.43 -13.71 2.18
C ALA A 19 11.94 -13.66 2.43
N PRO A 20 12.42 -14.18 3.57
CA PRO A 20 13.86 -14.31 3.82
C PRO A 20 14.50 -15.30 2.86
N PHE A 21 15.54 -14.86 2.15
CA PHE A 21 16.34 -15.68 1.25
C PHE A 21 17.81 -15.22 1.27
N LYS A 22 18.73 -16.14 1.56
CA LYS A 22 20.18 -15.88 1.64
C LYS A 22 20.56 -14.74 2.58
N GLY A 23 19.85 -14.58 3.71
CA GLY A 23 20.12 -13.55 4.71
C GLY A 23 19.54 -12.17 4.39
N ALA A 24 18.82 -12.02 3.26
CA ALA A 24 18.17 -10.78 2.85
C ALA A 24 16.67 -11.02 2.55
N ASP A 25 15.91 -9.95 2.33
CA ASP A 25 14.52 -10.07 1.85
C ASP A 25 14.54 -10.22 0.32
N LYS A 26 13.72 -11.13 -0.21
CA LYS A 26 13.58 -11.36 -1.65
C LYS A 26 12.13 -11.42 -2.05
N ILE A 27 11.84 -10.89 -3.23
CA ILE A 27 10.55 -11.00 -3.91
C ILE A 27 10.27 -12.47 -4.24
N VAL A 28 9.15 -13.00 -3.75
CA VAL A 28 8.74 -14.40 -3.96
C VAL A 28 7.43 -14.57 -4.70
N ILE A 29 6.45 -13.69 -4.46
CA ILE A 29 5.15 -13.70 -5.14
C ILE A 29 4.86 -12.29 -5.60
N TYR A 30 4.38 -12.15 -6.84
CA TYR A 30 3.95 -10.88 -7.40
C TYR A 30 2.97 -11.10 -8.55
N ASN A 31 2.18 -10.07 -8.85
CA ASN A 31 1.43 -10.05 -10.10
C ASN A 31 2.31 -9.55 -11.26
N GLU A 32 2.74 -8.28 -11.25
CA GLU A 32 3.58 -7.72 -12.31
C GLU A 32 5.03 -7.49 -11.86
N LYS A 33 6.01 -8.09 -12.58
CA LYS A 33 7.43 -8.05 -12.21
C LYS A 33 8.01 -6.64 -12.10
N LYS A 34 7.69 -5.75 -13.04
CA LYS A 34 8.22 -4.39 -13.10
C LYS A 34 7.78 -3.59 -11.87
N GLU A 35 6.51 -3.72 -11.52
CA GLU A 35 5.88 -3.05 -10.39
C GLU A 35 6.36 -3.65 -9.07
N ALA A 36 6.57 -4.97 -9.02
CA ALA A 36 7.17 -5.63 -7.87
C ALA A 36 8.59 -5.13 -7.55
N LEU A 37 9.43 -4.98 -8.57
CA LEU A 37 10.78 -4.42 -8.42
C LEU A 37 10.75 -2.96 -7.96
N LYS A 38 9.84 -2.16 -8.52
CA LYS A 38 9.61 -0.78 -8.09
C LYS A 38 9.22 -0.73 -6.61
N MET A 39 8.22 -1.50 -6.18
CA MET A 39 7.81 -1.55 -4.77
C MET A 39 8.93 -2.03 -3.85
N PHE A 40 9.71 -3.03 -4.28
CA PHE A 40 10.86 -3.50 -3.51
C PHE A 40 11.96 -2.44 -3.37
N SER A 41 12.22 -1.65 -4.42
CA SER A 41 13.16 -0.54 -4.33
C SER A 41 12.69 0.54 -3.35
N LEU A 42 11.43 0.93 -3.41
CA LEU A 42 10.83 1.90 -2.47
C LEU A 42 10.91 1.38 -1.03
N TYR A 43 10.64 0.09 -0.81
CA TYR A 43 10.80 -0.55 0.48
C TYR A 43 12.24 -0.49 0.99
N SER A 44 13.20 -0.85 0.13
CA SER A 44 14.62 -0.87 0.48
C SER A 44 15.17 0.53 0.80
N LEU A 45 14.56 1.57 0.22
CA LEU A 45 14.88 2.98 0.46
C LEU A 45 14.17 3.56 1.70
N GLY A 46 13.28 2.79 2.36
CA GLY A 46 12.49 3.27 3.49
C GLY A 46 11.30 4.14 3.10
N GLU A 47 10.91 4.17 1.82
CA GLU A 47 9.83 5.01 1.29
C GLU A 47 8.44 4.36 1.44
N TYR A 48 8.12 3.91 2.65
CA TYR A 48 6.80 3.37 2.98
C TYR A 48 5.98 4.38 3.79
N ASN A 49 4.66 4.19 3.77
CA ASN A 49 3.72 5.04 4.49
C ASN A 49 3.84 4.80 5.99
N GLU A 50 4.72 5.53 6.69
CA GLU A 50 4.93 5.37 8.14
C GLU A 50 3.78 5.90 8.99
N ASP A 51 3.11 6.98 8.57
CA ASP A 51 2.04 7.60 9.36
C ASP A 51 1.00 8.33 8.50
N TYR A 52 -0.27 7.94 8.65
CA TYR A 52 -1.42 8.74 8.21
C TYR A 52 -1.87 9.68 9.34
N SER A 53 -0.99 10.60 9.75
CA SER A 53 -1.38 11.67 10.67
C SER A 53 -2.24 12.71 9.91
N PRO A 54 -3.49 12.96 10.33
CA PRO A 54 -4.40 13.88 9.65
C PRO A 54 -4.14 15.32 10.14
N SER A 55 -2.91 15.83 10.03
CA SER A 55 -2.70 17.25 10.31
C SER A 55 -3.22 18.09 9.14
N LEU A 56 -4.06 19.07 9.44
CA LEU A 56 -4.64 20.01 8.45
C LEU A 56 -3.54 20.71 7.61
N ILE A 57 -2.38 20.95 8.23
CA ILE A 57 -1.21 21.58 7.60
C ILE A 57 -0.57 20.64 6.56
N LYS A 58 -0.41 19.34 6.87
CA LYS A 58 0.05 18.37 5.86
C LYS A 58 -0.93 18.29 4.69
N LEU A 59 -2.23 18.30 4.97
CA LEU A 59 -3.27 18.22 3.94
C LEU A 59 -3.29 19.37 2.92
N ILE A 60 -2.82 20.56 3.30
CA ILE A 60 -2.82 21.77 2.46
C ILE A 60 -1.44 22.00 1.81
N PHE A 61 -0.35 21.65 2.49
CA PHE A 61 1.02 22.01 2.06
C PHE A 61 1.90 20.82 1.65
N THR A 62 1.49 19.56 1.83
CA THR A 62 2.26 18.45 1.26
C THR A 62 1.88 18.25 -0.19
N ASN A 63 2.70 18.82 -1.07
CA ASN A 63 2.85 18.45 -2.48
C ASN A 63 3.57 17.10 -2.67
N SER A 64 3.75 16.29 -1.62
CA SER A 64 4.22 14.93 -1.84
C SER A 64 3.10 14.19 -2.56
N SER A 65 3.40 13.78 -3.78
CA SER A 65 2.70 12.74 -4.52
C SER A 65 2.66 11.47 -3.66
N ILE A 66 1.72 11.41 -2.70
CA ILE A 66 1.39 10.21 -1.90
C ILE A 66 1.05 9.01 -2.81
N THR A 67 0.89 9.26 -4.11
CA THR A 67 0.73 8.25 -5.16
C THR A 67 1.91 7.30 -5.31
N GLU A 68 3.12 7.59 -4.79
CA GLU A 68 4.28 6.68 -4.94
C GLU A 68 4.65 5.88 -3.70
N LYS A 69 4.14 6.22 -2.51
CA LYS A 69 4.48 5.47 -1.29
C LYS A 69 3.79 4.13 -1.24
N ILE A 70 4.55 3.12 -0.81
CA ILE A 70 4.05 1.77 -0.60
C ILE A 70 3.52 1.60 0.83
N ASN A 71 2.64 0.62 1.02
CA ASN A 71 2.28 0.13 2.33
C ASN A 71 2.96 -1.21 2.55
N VAL A 72 3.31 -1.48 3.80
CA VAL A 72 3.96 -2.72 4.22
C VAL A 72 3.22 -3.23 5.45
N VAL A 73 2.94 -4.54 5.45
CA VAL A 73 2.49 -5.30 6.62
C VAL A 73 3.38 -6.54 6.74
N GLU A 74 3.59 -7.02 7.96
CA GLU A 74 4.52 -8.11 8.24
C GLU A 74 3.81 -9.24 8.96
N SER A 75 4.10 -10.49 8.63
CA SER A 75 3.51 -11.62 9.35
C SER A 75 3.73 -11.53 10.87
N GLU A 76 2.82 -12.13 11.64
CA GLU A 76 2.99 -12.24 13.08
C GLU A 76 4.17 -13.16 13.43
N ASN A 77 4.22 -14.33 12.78
CA ASN A 77 5.28 -15.31 12.94
C ASN A 77 6.53 -14.94 12.15
N GLU A 78 7.68 -15.43 12.61
CA GLU A 78 8.93 -15.42 11.87
C GLU A 78 9.16 -16.77 11.19
N TYR A 79 9.66 -16.72 9.96
CA TYR A 79 9.90 -17.90 9.13
C TYR A 79 11.39 -18.07 8.86
N PHE A 80 11.80 -19.33 8.66
CA PHE A 80 13.17 -19.64 8.29
C PHE A 80 13.51 -19.07 6.90
N ASP A 81 14.79 -18.77 6.70
CA ASP A 81 15.28 -18.42 5.38
C ASP A 81 15.11 -19.58 4.40
N LEU A 82 14.49 -19.27 3.25
CA LEU A 82 14.15 -20.23 2.20
C LEU A 82 15.38 -20.93 1.58
N TYR A 83 16.58 -20.36 1.72
CA TYR A 83 17.82 -20.98 1.25
C TYR A 83 18.45 -21.90 2.31
N SER A 84 18.39 -21.51 3.59
CA SER A 84 19.02 -22.27 4.68
C SER A 84 18.45 -21.88 6.04
N THR A 85 17.99 -22.86 6.80
CA THR A 85 17.50 -22.69 8.18
C THR A 85 18.54 -22.14 9.15
N LYS A 86 19.83 -22.14 8.78
CA LYS A 86 20.96 -21.66 9.60
C LYS A 86 21.24 -20.16 9.47
N LEU A 87 20.58 -19.45 8.55
CA LEU A 87 20.87 -18.04 8.29
C LEU A 87 20.12 -17.12 9.26
N ARG A 88 18.91 -16.71 8.91
CA ARG A 88 18.07 -15.85 9.73
C ARG A 88 16.63 -16.35 9.73
N LYS A 89 15.92 -16.04 10.80
CA LYS A 89 14.46 -16.01 10.77
C LYS A 89 14.01 -14.58 10.54
N ALA A 90 12.98 -14.42 9.72
CA ALA A 90 12.38 -13.11 9.48
C ALA A 90 10.91 -13.25 9.12
N LYS A 91 10.16 -12.17 9.32
CA LYS A 91 8.76 -12.10 8.93
C LYS A 91 8.60 -12.06 7.42
N LEU A 92 7.54 -12.68 6.93
CA LEU A 92 7.05 -12.41 5.59
C LEU A 92 6.53 -10.98 5.53
N LYS A 93 6.65 -10.34 4.37
CA LYS A 93 6.13 -8.98 4.17
C LYS A 93 5.19 -8.95 2.99
N PHE A 94 4.03 -8.33 3.18
CA PHE A 94 3.11 -8.02 2.10
C PHE A 94 3.16 -6.53 1.81
N ILE A 95 3.45 -6.21 0.55
CA ILE A 95 3.70 -4.85 0.08
C ILE A 95 2.71 -4.55 -1.04
N TRP A 96 2.11 -3.36 -1.00
CA TRP A 96 1.25 -2.90 -2.09
C TRP A 96 1.32 -1.39 -2.24
N GLN A 97 1.02 -0.91 -3.45
CA GLN A 97 0.87 0.52 -3.73
C GLN A 97 -0.58 0.97 -3.54
N GLY A 98 -0.80 2.11 -2.88
CA GLY A 98 -2.14 2.68 -2.73
C GLY A 98 -2.37 3.50 -1.45
N GLU A 99 -3.48 4.23 -1.40
CA GLU A 99 -3.85 4.98 -0.20
C GLU A 99 -4.52 4.06 0.83
N CYS A 100 -3.95 3.88 2.02
CA CYS A 100 -4.53 3.00 3.03
C CYS A 100 -4.47 3.61 4.43
N THR A 101 -5.61 3.84 5.06
CA THR A 101 -5.62 4.36 6.45
C THR A 101 -5.00 3.36 7.43
N TYR A 102 -4.58 3.83 8.59
CA TYR A 102 -4.03 2.98 9.65
C TYR A 102 -4.97 1.79 10.01
N HIS A 103 -6.27 2.06 10.20
CA HIS A 103 -7.23 1.01 10.55
C HIS A 103 -7.42 -0.02 9.42
N GLN A 104 -7.43 0.42 8.15
CA GLN A 104 -7.50 -0.48 7.00
C GLN A 104 -6.24 -1.32 6.85
N ARG A 105 -5.06 -0.73 7.10
CA ARG A 105 -3.79 -1.44 7.12
C ARG A 105 -3.80 -2.53 8.19
N ASN A 106 -4.30 -2.24 9.40
CA ASN A 106 -4.41 -3.23 10.46
C ASN A 106 -5.32 -4.41 10.06
N LYS A 107 -6.41 -4.16 9.34
CA LYS A 107 -7.26 -5.25 8.82
C LYS A 107 -6.53 -6.13 7.81
N ILE A 108 -5.76 -5.51 6.91
CA ILE A 108 -4.92 -6.24 5.95
C ILE A 108 -3.85 -7.04 6.69
N GLN A 109 -3.25 -6.46 7.73
CA GLN A 109 -2.27 -7.11 8.60
C GLN A 109 -2.86 -8.34 9.29
N GLU A 110 -4.06 -8.24 9.87
CA GLU A 110 -4.76 -9.36 10.50
C GLU A 110 -5.04 -10.49 9.49
N GLN A 111 -5.51 -10.14 8.30
CA GLN A 111 -5.74 -11.11 7.22
C GLN A 111 -4.43 -11.77 6.76
N PHE A 112 -3.37 -10.97 6.57
CA PHE A 112 -2.08 -11.48 6.14
C PHE A 112 -1.46 -12.40 7.19
N SER A 113 -1.54 -12.06 8.47
CA SER A 113 -1.08 -12.94 9.56
C SER A 113 -1.85 -14.26 9.60
N LYS A 114 -3.15 -14.25 9.30
CA LYS A 114 -3.96 -15.47 9.26
C LYS A 114 -3.49 -16.45 8.18
N TYR A 115 -3.09 -15.94 7.02
CA TYR A 115 -2.69 -16.77 5.86
C TYR A 115 -1.17 -16.93 5.73
N SER A 116 -0.35 -16.28 6.57
CA SER A 116 1.10 -16.23 6.35
C SER A 116 1.79 -17.58 6.48
N ASP A 117 1.27 -18.49 7.32
CA ASP A 117 1.81 -19.84 7.47
C ASP A 117 1.58 -20.67 6.20
N ASP A 118 0.37 -20.60 5.64
CA ASP A 118 -0.02 -21.30 4.41
C ASP A 118 0.74 -20.73 3.20
N ILE A 119 0.87 -19.40 3.12
CA ILE A 119 1.70 -18.72 2.11
C ILE A 119 3.16 -19.17 2.22
N TYR A 120 3.73 -19.24 3.42
CA TYR A 120 5.13 -19.66 3.60
C TYR A 120 5.32 -21.12 3.16
N LYS A 121 4.42 -22.01 3.58
CA LYS A 121 4.43 -23.42 3.19
C LYS A 121 4.34 -23.58 1.68
N PHE A 122 3.48 -22.80 1.03
CA PHE A 122 3.35 -22.76 -0.42
C PHE A 122 4.64 -22.36 -1.14
N ILE A 123 5.35 -21.34 -0.62
CA ILE A 123 6.63 -20.91 -1.18
C ILE A 123 7.67 -22.02 -1.07
N LEU A 124 7.70 -22.75 0.05
CA LEU A 124 8.59 -23.90 0.21
C LEU A 124 8.24 -25.02 -0.76
N GLU A 125 6.96 -25.38 -0.86
CA GLU A 125 6.49 -26.45 -1.74
C GLU A 125 6.80 -26.15 -3.20
N ASN A 126 6.49 -24.95 -3.72
CA ASN A 126 6.83 -24.59 -5.11
C ASN A 126 8.33 -24.49 -5.39
N ASN A 127 9.14 -24.22 -4.37
CA ASN A 127 10.60 -24.29 -4.53
C ASN A 127 11.09 -25.73 -4.70
N HIS A 128 10.38 -26.70 -4.13
CA HIS A 128 10.78 -28.10 -4.12
C HIS A 128 10.01 -28.99 -5.13
N TYR A 129 8.74 -28.69 -5.45
CA TYR A 129 7.83 -29.51 -6.25
C TYR A 129 6.74 -28.66 -6.96
N ASN A 130 6.50 -28.95 -8.25
CA ASN A 130 5.40 -28.38 -9.04
C ASN A 130 4.12 -29.21 -8.83
N THR A 131 3.28 -28.91 -7.84
CA THR A 131 1.95 -29.54 -7.68
C THR A 131 0.85 -28.52 -7.89
N SER A 132 -0.06 -28.78 -8.84
CA SER A 132 -1.06 -27.82 -9.34
C SER A 132 -2.30 -27.62 -8.44
N GLU A 133 -2.58 -28.55 -7.53
CA GLU A 133 -3.84 -28.54 -6.75
C GLU A 133 -3.78 -27.64 -5.50
N SER A 134 -2.60 -27.49 -4.88
CA SER A 134 -2.40 -26.55 -3.76
C SER A 134 -2.23 -25.10 -4.21
N ILE A 135 -1.96 -24.86 -5.49
CA ILE A 135 -1.79 -23.53 -6.08
C ILE A 135 -3.10 -22.73 -6.05
N ASN A 136 -4.22 -23.36 -6.42
CA ASN A 136 -5.50 -22.67 -6.55
C ASN A 136 -6.03 -22.13 -5.20
N ASN A 137 -5.83 -22.86 -4.10
CA ASN A 137 -6.34 -22.42 -2.79
C ASN A 137 -5.56 -21.21 -2.24
N ILE A 138 -4.23 -21.17 -2.41
CA ILE A 138 -3.41 -20.04 -1.95
C ILE A 138 -3.54 -18.83 -2.88
N GLU A 139 -3.77 -19.06 -4.17
CA GLU A 139 -4.11 -17.99 -5.10
C GLU A 139 -5.38 -17.25 -4.66
N ASP A 140 -6.42 -17.95 -4.20
CA ASP A 140 -7.63 -17.34 -3.66
C ASP A 140 -7.34 -16.50 -2.39
N GLU A 141 -6.53 -17.02 -1.47
CA GLU A 141 -6.16 -16.29 -0.23
C GLU A 141 -5.39 -15.01 -0.51
N ILE A 142 -4.38 -15.08 -1.39
CA ILE A 142 -3.58 -13.92 -1.81
C ILE A 142 -4.46 -12.93 -2.59
N SER A 143 -5.38 -13.44 -3.41
CA SER A 143 -6.35 -12.62 -4.15
C SER A 143 -7.26 -11.85 -3.20
N ILE A 144 -7.75 -12.47 -2.13
CA ILE A 144 -8.59 -11.82 -1.11
C ILE A 144 -7.84 -10.64 -0.45
N ILE A 145 -6.60 -10.87 0.01
CA ILE A 145 -5.79 -9.82 0.66
C ILE A 145 -5.56 -8.66 -0.33
N SER A 146 -5.16 -9.00 -1.56
CA SER A 146 -4.83 -8.02 -2.59
C SER A 146 -6.04 -7.20 -3.04
N TYR A 147 -7.21 -7.84 -3.14
CA TYR A 147 -8.48 -7.18 -3.45
C TYR A 147 -8.92 -6.22 -2.33
N GLN A 148 -8.77 -6.60 -1.06
CA GLN A 148 -9.06 -5.70 0.05
C GLN A 148 -8.15 -4.46 0.04
N ALA A 149 -6.84 -4.66 -0.19
CA ALA A 149 -5.88 -3.58 -0.32
C ALA A 149 -6.26 -2.59 -1.45
N MET A 150 -6.69 -3.13 -2.60
CA MET A 150 -7.18 -2.35 -3.73
C MET A 150 -8.43 -1.55 -3.38
N LYS A 151 -9.44 -2.20 -2.80
CA LYS A 151 -10.72 -1.56 -2.47
C LYS A 151 -10.52 -0.37 -1.56
N PHE A 152 -9.69 -0.53 -0.51
CA PHE A 152 -9.36 0.57 0.39
C PHE A 152 -8.61 1.71 -0.30
N SER A 153 -7.66 1.37 -1.20
CA SER A 153 -6.96 2.36 -2.03
C SER A 153 -7.92 3.20 -2.88
N MET A 154 -8.84 2.56 -3.59
CA MET A 154 -9.82 3.26 -4.42
C MET A 154 -10.78 4.12 -3.59
N GLU A 155 -11.30 3.60 -2.49
CA GLU A 155 -12.19 4.34 -1.60
C GLU A 155 -11.53 5.59 -1.04
N ASN A 156 -10.28 5.48 -0.57
CA ASN A 156 -9.54 6.61 -0.01
C ASN A 156 -9.21 7.67 -1.06
N LYS A 157 -8.74 7.24 -2.24
CA LYS A 157 -8.46 8.13 -3.37
C LYS A 157 -9.69 8.93 -3.76
N ASN A 158 -10.85 8.27 -3.83
CA ASN A 158 -12.13 8.91 -4.14
C ASN A 158 -12.59 9.87 -3.03
N ARG A 159 -12.48 9.48 -1.76
CA ARG A 159 -12.81 10.33 -0.61
C ARG A 159 -11.93 11.59 -0.57
N LYS A 160 -10.64 11.45 -0.83
CA LYS A 160 -9.69 12.57 -0.91
C LYS A 160 -10.04 13.52 -2.04
N LYS A 161 -10.29 13.00 -3.25
CA LYS A 161 -10.72 13.80 -4.41
C LYS A 161 -11.99 14.60 -4.10
N MET A 162 -12.98 13.96 -3.46
CA MET A 162 -14.21 14.64 -3.03
C MET A 162 -13.94 15.70 -1.96
N ARG A 163 -13.07 15.43 -0.98
CA ARG A 163 -12.72 16.36 0.09
C ARG A 163 -11.98 17.59 -0.43
N ILE A 164 -10.99 17.41 -1.32
CA ILE A 164 -10.26 18.50 -1.98
C ILE A 164 -11.25 19.39 -2.74
N ARG A 165 -12.15 18.78 -3.54
CA ARG A 165 -13.18 19.53 -4.27
C ARG A 165 -14.05 20.38 -3.33
N ARG A 166 -14.47 19.84 -2.18
CA ARG A 166 -15.25 20.58 -1.18
C ARG A 166 -14.44 21.73 -0.57
N LEU A 167 -13.18 21.50 -0.20
CA LEU A 167 -12.31 22.55 0.37
C LEU A 167 -12.04 23.67 -0.64
N SER A 168 -11.81 23.34 -1.92
CA SER A 168 -11.65 24.33 -2.98
C SER A 168 -12.89 25.22 -3.13
N ILE A 169 -14.09 24.65 -3.05
CA ILE A 169 -15.35 25.41 -3.10
C ILE A 169 -15.44 26.37 -1.89
N ILE A 170 -15.15 25.89 -0.69
CA ILE A 170 -15.16 26.72 0.54
C ILE A 170 -14.15 27.87 0.42
N LEU A 171 -12.95 27.60 -0.10
CA LEU A 171 -11.91 28.60 -0.31
C LEU A 171 -12.37 29.69 -1.30
N ILE A 172 -13.04 29.32 -2.40
CA ILE A 172 -13.58 30.28 -3.37
C ILE A 172 -14.63 31.18 -2.71
N ILE A 173 -15.56 30.61 -1.95
CA ILE A 173 -16.59 31.38 -1.22
C ILE A 173 -15.93 32.35 -0.23
N TYR A 174 -14.91 31.89 0.49
CA TYR A 174 -14.15 32.70 1.43
C TYR A 174 -13.47 33.88 0.74
N LEU A 175 -12.82 33.67 -0.41
CA LEU A 175 -12.18 34.74 -1.19
C LEU A 175 -13.18 35.77 -1.71
N ILE A 176 -14.37 35.34 -2.14
CA ILE A 176 -15.46 36.24 -2.57
C ILE A 176 -15.91 37.13 -1.40
N LEU A 177 -16.16 36.53 -0.22
CA LEU A 177 -16.56 37.28 0.98
C LEU A 177 -15.48 38.31 1.39
N LEU A 178 -14.22 37.91 1.36
CA LEU A 178 -13.09 38.78 1.67
C LEU A 178 -13.00 39.94 0.69
N GLY A 179 -13.20 39.68 -0.61
CA GLY A 179 -13.33 40.71 -1.64
C GLY A 179 -14.45 41.69 -1.33
N VAL A 180 -15.67 41.21 -1.03
CA VAL A 180 -16.80 42.08 -0.68
C VAL A 180 -16.46 42.94 0.54
N ILE A 181 -15.89 42.38 1.61
CA ILE A 181 -15.53 43.12 2.83
C ILE A 181 -14.49 44.20 2.55
N VAL A 182 -13.47 43.92 1.73
CA VAL A 182 -12.40 44.89 1.42
C VAL A 182 -12.89 45.99 0.47
N PHE A 183 -13.70 45.65 -0.53
CA PHE A 183 -14.16 46.62 -1.54
C PHE A 183 -15.40 47.43 -1.12
N MET A 184 -16.22 46.93 -0.18
CA MET A 184 -17.38 47.68 0.36
C MET A 184 -17.02 49.07 0.93
N PRO A 185 -16.03 49.20 1.84
CA PRO A 185 -15.66 50.50 2.39
C PRO A 185 -15.04 51.40 1.31
N ILE A 186 -14.25 50.85 0.39
CA ILE A 186 -13.64 51.61 -0.72
C ILE A 186 -14.71 52.24 -1.61
N TYR A 187 -15.75 51.50 -1.98
CA TYR A 187 -16.87 52.03 -2.77
C TYR A 187 -17.60 53.18 -2.06
N LYS A 188 -17.73 53.10 -0.73
CA LYS A 188 -18.36 54.16 0.07
C LYS A 188 -17.53 55.45 0.12
N TYR A 189 -16.21 55.36 0.01
CA TYR A 189 -15.29 56.51 0.00
C TYR A 189 -15.09 57.15 -1.39
N ILE A 190 -15.42 56.46 -2.48
CA ILE A 190 -15.29 57.00 -3.85
C ILE A 190 -16.58 57.72 -4.30
N LEU A 191 -17.74 57.36 -3.74
CA LEU A 191 -19.04 57.92 -4.07
C LEU A 191 -19.47 59.12 -3.20
N PHE A 192 -18.60 59.57 -2.30
CA PHE A 192 -18.76 60.74 -1.43
C PHE A 192 -17.59 61.70 -1.63
#